data_AF-A0A842W783-F1
#
_entry.id   AF-A0A842W783-F1
#
_cell.length_a   1.000
_cell.length_b   1.000
_cell.length_c   1.000
_cell.angle_alpha   90.00
_cell.angle_beta   90.00
_cell.angle_gamma   90.00
#
_symmetry.space_group_name_H-M   'P 1'
#
loop_
_entity.id
_entity.type
_entity.pdbx_description
1 polymer ?
#
loop_
_entity_poly.entity_id
_entity_poly.type
_entity_poly.pdbx_seq_one_letter_code
_entity_poly.pdbx_strand_id
1 'polypeptide(L)'
;MKTKTESLEQRAKKVLGLAEQVYVNIEEIKRAYKKKAFKYHPDKNPEDSNTIKKFQLILEAKIYLRGKKDNSKLLEDNDLVEEFIGEPIEELGKTYQEWLHHHFYDMKNKSIWP
;
A
#
# COMPACT_ATOMS: atom_id res chain seq x y z
N MET A 1 4.25 -10.97 14.09
CA MET A 1 4.82 -10.11 13.04
C MET A 1 3.84 -10.12 11.89
N LYS A 2 3.32 -8.97 11.45
CA LYS A 2 2.46 -8.95 10.26
C LYS A 2 3.29 -9.30 9.04
N THR A 3 2.72 -10.05 8.11
CA THR A 3 3.35 -10.29 6.81
C THR A 3 3.32 -9.02 5.97
N LYS A 4 4.27 -8.87 5.03
CA LYS A 4 4.27 -7.77 4.05
C LYS A 4 2.90 -7.62 3.37
N THR A 5 2.31 -8.75 2.99
CA THR A 5 1.00 -8.82 2.32
C THR A 5 -0.14 -8.29 3.18
N GLU A 6 -0.20 -8.64 4.46
CA GLU A 6 -1.25 -8.13 5.37
C GLU A 6 -1.09 -6.62 5.59
N SER A 7 0.14 -6.14 5.75
CA SER A 7 0.41 -4.70 5.89
C SER A 7 0.02 -3.91 4.64
N LEU A 8 0.27 -4.46 3.44
CA LEU A 8 -0.13 -3.85 2.17
C LEU A 8 -1.65 -3.83 1.99
N GLU A 9 -2.35 -4.90 2.38
CA GLU A 9 -3.81 -4.93 2.33
C GLU A 9 -4.42 -3.87 3.25
N GLN A 10 -3.94 -3.78 4.50
CA GLN A 10 -4.35 -2.75 5.45
C GLN A 10 -4.10 -1.34 4.90
N ARG A 11 -2.93 -1.13 4.30
CA ARG A 11 -2.56 0.14 3.68
C ARG A 11 -3.47 0.50 2.50
N ALA A 12 -3.77 -0.44 1.61
CA ALA A 12 -4.69 -0.24 0.50
C ALA A 12 -6.11 0.13 0.98
N LYS A 13 -6.60 -0.52 2.06
CA LYS A 13 -7.86 -0.15 2.72
C LYS A 13 -7.80 1.29 3.28
N LYS A 14 -6.72 1.67 3.95
CA LYS A 14 -6.52 3.06 4.45
C LYS A 14 -6.54 4.10 3.33
N VAL A 15 -5.83 3.85 2.22
CA VAL A 15 -5.81 4.75 1.05
C VAL A 15 -7.22 5.00 0.51
N LEU A 16 -8.04 3.96 0.41
CA LEU A 16 -9.43 4.09 -0.04
C LEU A 16 -10.37 4.66 1.05
N GLY A 17 -9.94 4.71 2.31
CA GLY A 17 -10.77 5.14 3.44
C GLY A 17 -11.71 4.05 3.95
N LEU A 18 -11.30 2.79 3.85
CA LEU A 18 -12.04 1.59 4.26
C LEU A 18 -11.34 0.85 5.43
N ALA A 19 -10.47 1.54 6.16
CA ALA A 19 -9.62 0.96 7.21
C ALA A 19 -10.42 0.30 8.35
N GLU A 20 -11.61 0.83 8.66
CA GLU A 20 -12.49 0.34 9.72
C GLU A 20 -13.26 -0.92 9.31
N GLN A 21 -13.27 -1.28 8.02
CA GLN A 21 -14.02 -2.42 7.52
C GLN A 21 -13.20 -3.71 7.60
N VAL A 22 -13.74 -4.69 8.33
CA VAL A 22 -13.15 -6.04 8.41
C VAL A 22 -13.25 -6.75 7.05
N TYR A 23 -14.43 -6.71 6.44
CA TYR A 23 -14.71 -7.25 5.12
C TYR A 23 -15.04 -6.11 4.17
N VAL A 24 -14.45 -6.14 2.98
CA VAL A 24 -14.68 -5.12 1.95
C VAL A 24 -15.18 -5.80 0.69
N ASN A 25 -16.37 -5.41 0.24
CA ASN A 25 -16.95 -5.93 -1.00
C ASN A 25 -16.52 -5.08 -2.22
N ILE A 26 -16.63 -5.67 -3.42
CA ILE A 26 -16.27 -5.03 -4.70
C ILE A 26 -17.02 -3.71 -4.91
N GLU A 27 -18.29 -3.63 -4.48
CA GLU A 27 -19.09 -2.41 -4.60
C GLU A 27 -18.56 -1.28 -3.72
N GLU A 28 -18.12 -1.59 -2.50
CA GLU A 28 -17.54 -0.63 -1.57
C GLU A 28 -16.21 -0.11 -2.09
N ILE A 29 -15.35 -1.00 -2.62
CA ILE A 29 -14.09 -0.63 -3.29
C ILE A 29 -14.38 0.34 -4.44
N LYS A 30 -15.38 0.04 -5.28
CA LYS A 30 -15.77 0.92 -6.40
C LYS A 30 -16.27 2.27 -5.92
N ARG A 31 -17.09 2.30 -4.86
CA ARG A 31 -17.65 3.53 -4.28
C ARG A 31 -16.55 4.41 -3.68
N ALA A 32 -15.67 3.81 -2.88
CA ALA A 32 -14.53 4.49 -2.26
C ALA A 32 -13.57 5.05 -3.31
N TYR A 33 -13.24 4.24 -4.33
CA TYR A 33 -12.43 4.69 -5.46
C TYR A 33 -13.06 5.89 -6.16
N LYS A 34 -14.36 5.85 -6.51
CA LYS A 34 -15.03 6.97 -7.19
C LYS A 34 -14.95 8.26 -6.37
N LYS A 35 -15.18 8.17 -5.05
CA LYS A 35 -15.10 9.32 -4.13
C LYS A 35 -13.69 9.92 -4.11
N LYS A 36 -12.65 9.08 -3.99
CA LYS A 36 -11.25 9.53 -3.95
C LYS A 36 -10.77 10.04 -5.32
N ALA A 37 -11.07 9.32 -6.40
CA ALA A 37 -10.72 9.70 -7.77
C ALA A 37 -11.31 11.06 -8.18
N PHE A 38 -12.52 11.38 -7.73
CA PHE A 38 -13.13 12.69 -7.98
C PHE A 38 -12.41 13.82 -7.22
N LYS A 39 -11.93 13.56 -6.00
CA LYS A 39 -11.20 14.53 -5.18
C LYS A 39 -9.80 14.82 -5.73
N TYR A 40 -9.09 13.78 -6.15
CA TYR A 40 -7.71 13.84 -6.62
C TYR A 40 -7.60 13.69 -8.15
N HIS A 41 -8.60 14.15 -8.91
CA HIS A 41 -8.52 14.09 -10.37
C HIS A 41 -7.50 15.12 -10.88
N PRO A 42 -6.59 14.76 -11.81
CA PRO A 42 -5.58 15.68 -12.34
C PRO A 42 -6.20 16.92 -12.99
N ASP A 43 -7.27 16.76 -13.79
CA ASP A 43 -7.95 17.89 -14.44
C ASP A 43 -8.50 18.94 -13.46
N LYS A 44 -8.82 18.53 -12.23
CA LYS A 44 -9.36 19.43 -11.19
C LYS A 44 -8.28 20.04 -10.32
N ASN A 45 -7.08 19.46 -10.32
CA ASN A 45 -5.94 19.93 -9.53
C ASN A 45 -4.70 20.03 -10.44
N PRO A 46 -4.75 20.86 -11.51
CA PRO A 46 -3.65 20.95 -12.48
C PRO A 46 -2.36 21.55 -11.88
N GLU A 47 -2.49 22.35 -10.81
CA GLU A 47 -1.37 23.01 -10.14
C GLU A 47 -0.56 22.08 -9.21
N ASP A 48 -1.11 20.92 -8.84
CA ASP A 48 -0.45 19.98 -7.92
C ASP A 48 0.22 18.85 -8.71
N SER A 49 1.54 18.94 -8.85
CA SER A 49 2.38 17.92 -9.49
C SER A 49 2.29 16.54 -8.81
N ASN A 50 1.95 16.49 -7.52
CA ASN A 50 1.77 15.24 -6.79
C ASN A 50 0.37 14.63 -6.97
N THR A 51 -0.61 15.36 -7.54
CA THR A 51 -1.96 14.82 -7.77
C THR A 51 -1.93 13.59 -8.67
N ILE A 52 -1.08 13.56 -9.70
CA ILE A 52 -0.93 12.40 -10.59
C ILE A 52 -0.50 11.16 -9.79
N LYS A 53 0.52 11.28 -8.93
CA LYS A 53 1.01 10.18 -8.09
C LYS A 53 -0.07 9.72 -7.10
N LYS A 54 -0.76 10.66 -6.45
CA LYS A 54 -1.86 10.35 -5.52
C LYS A 54 -3.01 9.63 -6.21
N PHE A 55 -3.36 10.03 -7.44
CA PHE A 55 -4.37 9.35 -8.24
C PHE A 55 -3.95 7.93 -8.62
N GLN A 56 -2.68 7.75 -9.04
CA GLN A 56 -2.13 6.43 -9.33
C GLN A 56 -2.12 5.53 -8.09
N LEU A 57 -1.79 6.06 -6.91
CA LEU A 57 -1.86 5.35 -5.63
C LEU A 57 -3.28 4.85 -5.33
N ILE A 58 -4.30 5.71 -5.52
CA ILE A 58 -5.71 5.34 -5.36
C ILE A 58 -6.12 4.21 -6.33
N LEU A 59 -5.67 4.30 -7.58
CA LEU A 59 -5.93 3.27 -8.59
C LEU A 59 -5.27 1.94 -8.22
N GLU A 60 -4.03 2.00 -7.75
CA GLU A 60 -3.25 0.85 -7.30
C GLU A 60 -3.93 0.15 -6.11
N ALA A 61 -4.35 0.91 -5.09
CA ALA A 61 -5.10 0.39 -3.94
C ALA A 61 -6.38 -0.36 -4.35
N LYS A 62 -7.14 0.20 -5.30
CA LYS A 62 -8.33 -0.46 -5.87
C LYS A 62 -7.97 -1.78 -6.57
N ILE A 63 -6.92 -1.79 -7.37
CA ILE A 63 -6.47 -2.97 -8.13
C ILE A 63 -6.00 -4.06 -7.16
N TYR A 64 -5.25 -3.68 -6.13
CA TYR A 64 -4.75 -4.56 -5.09
C TYR A 64 -5.89 -5.27 -4.34
N LEU A 65 -6.87 -4.51 -3.84
CA LEU A 65 -8.02 -5.10 -3.12
C LEU A 65 -8.94 -5.95 -4.01
N ARG A 66 -8.85 -5.82 -5.34
CA ARG A 66 -9.55 -6.69 -6.29
C ARG A 66 -8.80 -8.00 -6.59
N GLY A 67 -7.64 -8.24 -5.97
CA GLY A 67 -6.87 -9.46 -6.10
C GLY A 67 -5.75 -9.42 -7.14
N LYS A 68 -5.49 -8.27 -7.78
CA LYS A 68 -4.34 -8.10 -8.69
C LYS A 68 -3.17 -7.51 -7.89
N LYS A 69 -2.34 -8.39 -7.31
CA LYS A 69 -1.27 -8.04 -6.37
C LYS A 69 0.05 -7.60 -7.03
N ASP A 70 0.16 -7.69 -8.36
CA ASP A 70 1.42 -7.47 -9.08
C ASP A 70 1.87 -6.00 -9.17
N ASN A 71 1.00 -5.06 -8.77
CA ASN A 71 1.28 -3.64 -8.82
C ASN A 71 1.13 -3.06 -7.41
N SER A 72 2.17 -3.15 -6.59
CA SER A 72 2.24 -2.63 -5.21
C SER A 72 3.32 -1.55 -5.03
N LYS A 73 3.91 -1.04 -6.12
CA LYS A 73 5.06 -0.12 -6.06
C LYS A 73 4.73 1.18 -5.32
N LEU A 74 3.59 1.80 -5.59
CA LEU A 74 3.21 3.05 -4.93
C LEU A 74 2.64 2.79 -3.53
N LEU A 75 1.99 1.64 -3.33
CA LEU A 75 1.58 1.21 -2.00
C LEU A 75 2.77 0.91 -1.08
N GLU A 76 3.91 0.51 -1.64
CA GLU A 76 5.13 0.24 -0.90
C GLU A 76 5.91 1.51 -0.51
N ASP A 77 5.69 2.61 -1.22
CA ASP A 77 6.29 3.92 -0.93
C ASP A 77 5.70 4.50 0.36
N ASN A 78 6.50 4.50 1.43
CA ASN A 78 6.05 4.99 2.74
C ASN A 78 5.77 6.49 2.73
N ASP A 79 6.67 7.29 2.15
CA ASP A 79 6.57 8.74 2.16
C ASP A 79 5.32 9.20 1.41
N LEU A 80 5.06 8.62 0.24
CA LEU A 80 3.88 8.94 -0.57
C LEU A 80 2.58 8.59 0.15
N VAL A 81 2.54 7.43 0.82
CA VAL A 81 1.35 6.95 1.52
C VAL A 81 1.11 7.76 2.80
N GLU A 82 2.16 8.10 3.53
CA GLU A 82 2.09 8.96 4.72
C GLU A 82 1.62 10.36 4.34
N GLU A 83 2.16 10.96 3.27
CA GLU A 83 1.69 12.25 2.74
C GLU A 83 0.21 12.19 2.34
N PHE A 84 -0.22 11.09 1.71
CA PHE A 84 -1.59 10.95 1.24
C PHE A 84 -2.60 10.75 2.38
N ILE A 85 -2.24 9.96 3.40
CA ILE A 85 -3.10 9.68 4.55
C ILE A 85 -3.09 10.85 5.54
N GLY A 86 -1.94 11.50 5.71
CA GLY A 86 -1.72 12.56 6.70
C GLY A 86 -1.55 12.02 8.13
N GLU A 87 -1.28 10.72 8.28
CA GLU A 87 -1.07 10.04 9.55
C GLU A 87 0.17 9.15 9.47
N PRO A 88 0.91 8.97 10.58
CA PRO A 88 2.02 8.04 10.61
C PRO A 88 1.53 6.62 10.32
N ILE A 89 2.23 5.95 9.40
CA ILE A 89 1.94 4.58 9.00
C ILE A 89 2.91 3.60 9.64
N GLU A 90 2.41 2.42 9.98
CA GLU A 90 3.26 1.31 10.40
C GLU A 90 4.13 0.87 9.19
N GLU A 91 5.41 0.58 9.44
CA GLU A 91 6.31 0.03 8.42
C GLU A 91 5.75 -1.28 7.87
N LEU A 92 6.05 -1.55 6.60
CA LEU A 92 5.65 -2.81 5.98
C LEU A 92 6.28 -3.98 6.73
N GLY A 93 5.46 -5.02 6.94
CA GLY A 93 5.96 -6.26 7.51
C GLY A 93 7.07 -6.84 6.64
N LYS A 94 8.09 -7.44 7.26
CA LYS A 94 9.13 -8.16 6.52
C LYS A 94 8.53 -9.40 5.87
N THR A 95 9.02 -9.74 4.68
CA THR A 95 8.80 -11.06 4.10
C THR A 95 9.48 -12.13 4.97
N TYR A 96 9.01 -13.37 4.87
CA TYR A 96 9.65 -14.49 5.56
C TYR A 96 11.12 -14.63 5.18
N GLN A 97 11.48 -14.37 3.92
CA GLN A 97 12.87 -14.40 3.45
C GLN A 97 13.71 -13.30 4.06
N GLU A 98 13.21 -12.05 4.11
CA GLU A 98 13.91 -10.95 4.78
C GLU A 98 14.05 -11.19 6.28
N TRP A 99 13.05 -11.79 6.92
CA TRP A 99 13.13 -12.19 8.32
C TRP A 99 14.19 -13.26 8.55
N LEU A 100 14.18 -14.33 7.74
CA LEU A 100 15.19 -15.38 7.80
C LEU A 100 16.60 -14.83 7.59
N HIS A 101 16.77 -13.96 6.59
CA HIS A 101 18.03 -13.31 6.32
C HIS A 101 18.46 -12.40 7.48
N HIS A 102 17.55 -11.63 8.06
CA HIS A 102 17.89 -10.77 9.19
C HIS A 102 18.33 -11.56 10.43
N HIS A 103 17.72 -12.73 10.70
CA HIS A 103 17.98 -13.49 11.91
C HIS A 103 19.07 -14.55 11.79
N PHE A 104 19.26 -15.14 10.61
CA PHE A 104 20.11 -16.31 10.43
C PHE A 104 21.24 -16.12 9.42
N TYR A 105 21.37 -14.95 8.78
CA TYR A 105 22.44 -14.74 7.81
C TYR A 105 23.80 -14.65 8.50
N ASP A 106 24.63 -15.65 8.27
CA ASP A 106 26.02 -15.66 8.67
C ASP A 106 26.85 -14.84 7.66
N MET A 107 27.32 -13.66 8.10
CA MET A 107 28.17 -12.78 7.29
C MET A 107 29.51 -13.43 6.90
N LYS A 108 29.98 -14.42 7.66
CA LYS A 108 31.26 -15.11 7.41
C LYS A 108 31.13 -16.12 6.26
N ASN A 109 30.02 -16.85 6.21
CA ASN A 109 29.76 -17.88 5.21
C ASN A 109 28.79 -17.42 4.11
N LYS A 110 28.26 -16.19 4.21
CA LYS A 110 27.23 -15.61 3.33
C LYS A 110 26.00 -16.52 3.15
N SER A 111 25.69 -17.29 4.18
CA SER A 111 24.67 -18.34 4.16
C SER A 111 23.73 -18.17 5.34
N ILE A 112 22.44 -18.44 5.11
CA ILE A 112 21.40 -18.58 6.14
C ILE A 112 21.34 -19.99 6.73
N TRP A 113 22.14 -20.91 6.18
CA TRP A 113 22.27 -22.29 6.64
C TRP A 113 23.65 -22.52 7.24
N PRO A 114 23.73 -23.24 8.38
CA PRO A 114 24.99 -23.61 9.02
C PRO A 114 25.85 -24.55 8.18
#